data_AF-A0A7J8NGV1-F1
#
_entry.id   AF-A0A7J8NGV1-F1
#
_cell.length_a   1.000
_cell.length_b   1.000
_cell.length_c   1.000
_cell.angle_alpha   90.00
_cell.angle_beta   90.00
_cell.angle_gamma   90.00
#
_symmetry.space_group_name_H-M   'P 1'
#
loop_
_entity.id
_entity.type
_entity.pdbx_description
1 polymer ?
#
loop_
_entity_poly.entity_id
_entity_poly.type
_entity_poly.pdbx_seq_one_letter_code
_entity_poly.pdbx_strand_id
1 'polypeptide(L)'
;MVAPLSAWPWEHLGIFKYILYGPLAAKAWYSWMYEDNILKDLWCIHILLICTLRGFIHQLWSSYNNMFFLTRNRWIKQQGVDFKQIDDEWDWDNFIILQAMLASMACLIFPSLNTLPLWNLKGFIASLLLHVTISEPLYYWAHRFFHKPYLFNHYHSLHHSSPVPHPFTAGHATPLEHLVLCAVIGIPITGSILMGYGSTAMIYGHVLVFDFFRCLGHSNAEVVPHEVFNKLPLLRYFIYTPTYHSLHHTEMETNFCLFMPLFDALGNTLNTKSLELHKKITSDSGKNGRVPDFVFLAHVVDIMSAMHAPFALRSFASTPFCMRMFLLPFWPLTFIIMLVMWGWSKTFLFSFYNLRGRLHQTWVVPRFGFQYFLPFATKGINKHIEEAILRADRLGVKVISLAALN
;
A
#
# COMPACT_ATOMS: atom_id res chain seq x y z
N MET A 1 -7.92 8.10 -31.74
CA MET A 1 -7.17 9.16 -31.03
C MET A 1 -7.11 8.76 -29.57
N VAL A 2 -5.95 8.89 -28.92
CA VAL A 2 -5.82 8.63 -27.48
C VAL A 2 -6.65 9.70 -26.73
N ALA A 3 -7.40 9.28 -25.70
CA ALA A 3 -8.23 10.21 -24.96
C ALA A 3 -7.36 11.22 -24.19
N PRO A 4 -7.77 12.49 -24.08
CA PRO A 4 -6.99 13.48 -23.33
C PRO A 4 -6.88 13.07 -21.87
N LEU A 5 -5.70 13.25 -21.24
CA LEU A 5 -5.45 12.90 -19.83
C LEU A 5 -5.56 11.39 -19.51
N SER A 6 -5.52 10.50 -20.51
CA SER A 6 -5.45 9.05 -20.27
C SER A 6 -4.01 8.55 -20.03
N ALA A 7 -3.00 9.36 -20.33
CA ALA A 7 -1.57 9.03 -20.18
C ALA A 7 -0.83 10.15 -19.45
N TRP A 8 0.17 9.80 -18.65
CA TRP A 8 0.89 10.74 -17.80
C TRP A 8 1.79 11.68 -18.63
N PRO A 9 1.81 13.00 -18.37
CA PRO A 9 2.62 13.95 -19.16
C PRO A 9 4.13 13.66 -19.13
N TRP A 10 4.60 12.94 -18.11
CA TRP A 10 6.00 12.60 -17.89
C TRP A 10 6.29 11.10 -17.99
N GLU A 11 5.40 10.33 -18.63
CA GLU A 11 5.58 8.87 -18.81
C GLU A 11 6.93 8.54 -19.45
N HIS A 12 7.35 9.32 -20.46
CA HIS A 12 8.64 9.14 -21.15
C HIS A 12 9.88 9.43 -20.29
N LEU A 13 9.73 10.05 -19.10
CA LEU A 13 10.88 10.32 -18.23
C LEU A 13 11.34 9.08 -17.47
N GLY A 14 10.49 8.04 -17.32
CA GLY A 14 10.80 6.88 -16.50
C GLY A 14 11.33 7.28 -15.11
N ILE A 15 12.50 6.77 -14.74
CA ILE A 15 13.15 7.11 -13.45
C ILE A 15 13.50 8.60 -13.30
N PHE A 16 13.65 9.35 -14.40
CA PHE A 16 13.95 10.78 -14.36
C PHE A 16 12.75 11.65 -13.97
N LYS A 17 11.54 11.08 -13.84
CA LYS A 17 10.36 11.83 -13.39
C LYS A 17 10.53 12.51 -12.04
N TYR A 18 11.41 11.99 -11.17
CA TYR A 18 11.71 12.59 -9.87
C TYR A 18 12.42 13.95 -9.96
N ILE A 19 12.99 14.31 -11.12
CA ILE A 19 13.51 15.67 -11.39
C ILE A 19 12.40 16.73 -11.28
N LEU A 20 11.12 16.33 -11.42
CA LEU A 20 9.98 17.23 -11.23
C LEU A 20 9.85 17.78 -9.79
N TYR A 21 10.47 17.13 -8.79
CA TYR A 21 10.63 17.70 -7.44
C TYR A 21 11.75 18.74 -7.35
N GLY A 22 12.62 18.82 -8.36
CA GLY A 22 13.80 19.67 -8.41
C GLY A 22 13.51 21.14 -8.07
N PRO A 23 12.49 21.80 -8.66
CA PRO A 23 12.15 23.17 -8.31
C PRO A 23 11.80 23.37 -6.83
N LEU A 24 11.06 22.42 -6.22
CA LEU A 24 10.71 22.45 -4.80
C LEU A 24 11.95 22.29 -3.91
N ALA A 25 12.81 21.31 -4.24
CA ALA A 25 14.03 21.06 -3.51
C ALA A 25 15.03 22.22 -3.62
N ALA A 26 15.19 22.78 -4.83
CA ALA A 26 16.05 23.91 -5.10
C ALA A 26 15.58 25.16 -4.35
N LYS A 27 14.28 25.42 -4.32
CA LYS A 27 13.71 26.54 -3.56
C LYS A 27 13.92 26.39 -2.06
N ALA A 28 13.66 25.20 -1.52
CA ALA A 28 13.91 24.89 -0.11
C ALA A 28 15.40 25.06 0.26
N TRP A 29 16.30 24.58 -0.60
CA TRP A 29 17.74 24.73 -0.43
C TRP A 29 18.19 26.18 -0.49
N TYR A 30 17.69 26.95 -1.46
CA TYR A 30 18.02 28.36 -1.63
C TYR A 30 17.61 29.18 -0.40
N SER A 31 16.37 29.03 0.08
CA SER A 31 15.88 29.73 1.27
C SER A 31 16.71 29.37 2.50
N TRP A 32 17.11 28.10 2.65
CA TRP A 32 17.95 27.67 3.78
C TRP A 32 19.37 28.28 3.75
N MET A 33 19.95 28.48 2.57
CA MET A 33 21.33 28.96 2.42
C MET A 33 21.45 30.49 2.38
N TYR A 34 20.46 31.19 1.82
CA TYR A 34 20.59 32.61 1.45
C TYR A 34 19.54 33.53 2.05
N GLU A 35 18.46 33.02 2.66
CA GLU A 35 17.46 33.86 3.31
C GLU A 35 17.57 33.78 4.84
N ASP A 36 17.60 34.93 5.52
CA ASP A 36 17.66 35.00 6.99
C ASP A 36 16.39 34.48 7.68
N ASN A 37 15.31 34.23 6.92
CA ASN A 37 14.02 33.81 7.44
C ASN A 37 13.57 32.47 6.82
N ILE A 38 14.10 31.38 7.37
CA ILE A 38 13.75 29.98 7.04
C ILE A 38 12.23 29.72 7.02
N LEU A 39 11.44 30.54 7.75
CA LEU A 39 9.98 30.40 7.85
C LEU A 39 9.25 30.82 6.57
N LYS A 40 9.88 31.55 5.64
CA LYS A 40 9.22 32.11 4.45
C LYS A 40 8.86 31.05 3.40
N ASP A 41 9.63 29.96 3.32
CA ASP A 41 9.45 28.85 2.37
C ASP A 41 9.23 27.49 3.04
N LEU A 42 8.77 27.49 4.30
CA LEU A 42 8.50 26.30 5.11
C LEU A 42 7.63 25.26 4.38
N TRP A 43 6.70 25.71 3.54
CA TRP A 43 5.80 24.84 2.81
C TRP A 43 6.47 24.01 1.71
N CYS A 44 7.59 24.46 1.13
CA CYS A 44 8.34 23.61 0.18
C CYS A 44 8.85 22.35 0.88
N ILE A 45 9.38 22.50 2.10
CA ILE A 45 9.83 21.40 2.95
C ILE A 45 8.65 20.55 3.39
N HIS A 46 7.53 21.16 3.82
CA HIS A 46 6.33 20.41 4.19
C HIS A 46 5.79 19.56 3.04
N ILE A 47 5.74 20.09 1.81
CA ILE A 47 5.29 19.33 0.64
C ILE A 47 6.19 18.11 0.41
N LEU A 48 7.51 18.28 0.42
CA LEU A 48 8.47 17.17 0.25
C LEU A 48 8.32 16.13 1.37
N LEU A 49 8.14 16.57 2.61
CA LEU A 49 7.93 15.70 3.75
C LEU A 49 6.60 14.94 3.63
N ILE A 50 5.50 15.60 3.26
CA ILE A 50 4.21 14.95 3.01
C ILE A 50 4.37 13.91 1.91
N CYS A 51 4.99 14.24 0.77
CA CYS A 51 5.20 13.30 -0.34
C CYS A 51 5.98 12.05 0.12
N THR A 52 7.02 12.24 0.93
CA THR A 52 7.82 11.15 1.50
C THR A 52 6.97 10.27 2.43
N LEU A 53 6.20 10.88 3.33
CA LEU A 53 5.33 10.15 4.26
C LEU A 53 4.22 9.37 3.55
N ARG A 54 3.64 9.94 2.49
CA ARG A 54 2.66 9.26 1.65
C ARG A 54 3.26 8.05 0.96
N GLY A 55 4.42 8.20 0.33
CA GLY A 55 5.17 7.08 -0.26
C GLY A 55 5.47 5.99 0.77
N PHE A 56 5.84 6.40 1.99
CA PHE A 56 6.09 5.47 3.10
C PHE A 56 4.83 4.71 3.54
N ILE A 57 3.65 5.34 3.59
CA ILE A 57 2.38 4.65 3.90
C ILE A 57 2.09 3.54 2.88
N HIS A 58 2.19 3.84 1.59
CA HIS A 58 1.99 2.84 0.53
C HIS A 58 3.01 1.70 0.64
N GLN A 59 4.29 2.04 0.90
CA GLN A 59 5.34 1.04 1.10
C GLN A 59 5.09 0.17 2.33
N LEU A 60 4.69 0.74 3.48
CA LEU A 60 4.37 -0.03 4.69
C LEU A 60 3.20 -0.98 4.47
N TRP A 61 2.15 -0.53 3.78
CA TRP A 61 1.03 -1.38 3.41
C TRP A 61 1.45 -2.48 2.43
N SER A 62 2.28 -2.18 1.44
CA SER A 62 2.88 -3.17 0.55
C SER A 62 3.70 -4.20 1.32
N SER A 63 4.55 -3.75 2.23
CA SER A 63 5.34 -4.62 3.12
C SER A 63 4.43 -5.54 3.92
N TYR A 64 3.40 -5.00 4.58
CA TYR A 64 2.40 -5.79 5.30
C TYR A 64 1.73 -6.83 4.40
N ASN A 65 1.25 -6.44 3.22
CA ASN A 65 0.58 -7.33 2.28
C ASN A 65 1.48 -8.50 1.83
N ASN A 66 2.79 -8.24 1.68
CA ASN A 66 3.81 -9.22 1.29
C ASN A 66 4.41 -10.01 2.46
N MET A 67 4.08 -9.68 3.73
CA MET A 67 4.40 -10.51 4.89
C MET A 67 3.44 -11.71 4.94
N PHE A 68 3.56 -12.64 4.00
CA PHE A 68 2.62 -13.76 3.82
C PHE A 68 2.48 -14.65 5.07
N PHE A 69 3.49 -14.66 5.94
CA PHE A 69 3.46 -15.32 7.24
C PHE A 69 2.46 -14.69 8.23
N LEU A 70 2.05 -13.43 8.01
CA LEU A 70 0.99 -12.74 8.75
C LEU A 70 -0.33 -12.71 7.95
N THR A 71 -0.27 -12.44 6.64
CA THR A 71 -1.45 -12.03 5.87
C THR A 71 -2.14 -13.16 5.11
N ARG A 72 -1.44 -14.23 4.74
CA ARG A 72 -1.97 -15.25 3.80
C ARG A 72 -3.31 -15.84 4.23
N ASN A 73 -3.51 -16.07 5.52
CA ASN A 73 -4.74 -16.69 6.03
C ASN A 73 -5.96 -15.75 5.96
N ARG A 74 -5.75 -14.48 5.62
CA ARG A 74 -6.79 -13.45 5.53
C ARG A 74 -6.93 -12.91 4.11
N TRP A 75 -6.36 -13.62 3.14
CA TRP A 75 -6.36 -13.16 1.77
C TRP A 75 -7.71 -13.30 1.10
N ILE A 76 -8.08 -12.26 0.35
CA ILE A 76 -9.34 -12.19 -0.37
C ILE A 76 -9.20 -12.94 -1.70
N LYS A 77 -8.24 -12.55 -2.53
CA LYS A 77 -7.86 -13.28 -3.75
C LYS A 77 -6.68 -14.20 -3.44
N GLN A 78 -6.85 -15.49 -3.78
CA GLN A 78 -5.82 -16.52 -3.54
C GLN A 78 -4.70 -16.51 -4.60
N GLN A 79 -4.89 -15.75 -5.69
CA GLN A 79 -3.85 -15.44 -6.66
C GLN A 79 -2.85 -14.45 -6.05
N GLY A 80 -1.56 -14.64 -6.32
CA GLY A 80 -0.52 -13.65 -6.00
C GLY A 80 -0.39 -12.60 -7.10
N VAL A 81 0.21 -11.46 -6.75
CA VAL A 81 0.61 -10.43 -7.71
C VAL A 81 1.72 -11.01 -8.59
N ASP A 82 1.53 -10.98 -9.91
CA ASP A 82 2.51 -11.49 -10.87
C ASP A 82 3.43 -10.38 -11.41
N PHE A 83 4.45 -10.76 -12.19
CA PHE A 83 5.41 -9.81 -12.75
C PHE A 83 4.74 -8.80 -13.69
N LYS A 84 3.70 -9.20 -14.43
CA LYS A 84 3.00 -8.31 -15.36
C LYS A 84 2.30 -7.19 -14.61
N GLN A 85 1.51 -7.53 -13.59
CA GLN A 85 0.91 -6.52 -12.71
C GLN A 85 1.99 -5.69 -12.02
N ILE A 86 3.14 -6.30 -11.69
CA ILE A 86 4.24 -5.56 -11.08
C ILE A 86 4.77 -4.45 -12.00
N ASP A 87 4.94 -4.78 -13.28
CA ASP A 87 5.46 -3.87 -14.30
C ASP A 87 4.42 -2.80 -14.66
N ASP A 88 3.15 -3.18 -14.81
CA ASP A 88 2.06 -2.25 -15.14
C ASP A 88 1.88 -1.18 -14.03
N GLU A 89 2.01 -1.56 -12.77
CA GLU A 89 1.89 -0.63 -11.62
C GLU A 89 3.21 0.04 -11.22
N TRP A 90 4.28 -0.05 -12.03
CA TRP A 90 5.61 0.43 -11.62
C TRP A 90 5.61 1.91 -11.24
N ASP A 91 4.88 2.73 -11.99
CA ASP A 91 4.77 4.18 -11.81
C ASP A 91 3.56 4.62 -10.97
N TRP A 92 3.11 3.76 -10.05
CA TRP A 92 1.97 4.02 -9.16
C TRP A 92 2.04 5.35 -8.39
N ASP A 93 3.23 5.91 -8.19
CA ASP A 93 3.51 7.12 -7.40
C ASP A 93 3.38 8.43 -8.21
N ASN A 94 3.02 8.35 -9.50
CA ASN A 94 2.84 9.54 -10.35
C ASN A 94 1.87 10.57 -9.76
N PHE A 95 0.82 10.12 -9.05
CA PHE A 95 -0.13 11.03 -8.42
C PHE A 95 0.48 11.85 -7.27
N ILE A 96 1.50 11.33 -6.58
CA ILE A 96 2.20 12.06 -5.52
C ILE A 96 2.93 13.25 -6.13
N ILE A 97 3.58 13.05 -7.29
CA ILE A 97 4.26 14.11 -8.05
C ILE A 97 3.25 15.17 -8.50
N LEU A 98 2.13 14.75 -9.11
CA LEU A 98 1.06 15.65 -9.53
C LEU A 98 0.56 16.51 -8.36
N GLN A 99 0.26 15.88 -7.23
CA GLN A 99 -0.28 16.57 -6.05
C GLN A 99 0.77 17.49 -5.41
N ALA A 100 2.06 17.15 -5.46
CA ALA A 100 3.14 18.03 -5.03
C ALA A 100 3.22 19.30 -5.90
N MET A 101 3.08 19.16 -7.22
CA MET A 101 3.06 20.30 -8.14
C MET A 101 1.84 21.20 -7.87
N LEU A 102 0.66 20.61 -7.71
CA LEU A 102 -0.57 21.36 -7.38
C LEU A 102 -0.48 22.06 -6.03
N ALA A 103 0.07 21.38 -5.00
CA ALA A 103 0.30 21.98 -3.69
C ALA A 103 1.31 23.13 -3.78
N SER A 104 2.38 22.97 -4.56
CA SER A 104 3.36 24.04 -4.80
C SER A 104 2.71 25.26 -5.45
N MET A 105 1.90 25.04 -6.50
CA MET A 105 1.13 26.11 -7.15
C MET A 105 0.18 26.80 -6.15
N ALA A 106 -0.51 26.04 -5.30
CA ALA A 106 -1.39 26.60 -4.27
C ALA A 106 -0.62 27.49 -3.27
N CYS A 107 0.57 27.07 -2.82
CA CYS A 107 1.42 27.89 -1.95
C CYS A 107 1.90 29.18 -2.62
N LEU A 108 2.12 29.18 -3.94
CA LEU A 108 2.49 30.39 -4.68
C LEU A 108 1.31 31.35 -4.86
N ILE A 109 0.11 30.82 -5.12
CA ILE A 109 -1.12 31.60 -5.34
C ILE A 109 -1.66 32.15 -4.02
N PHE A 110 -1.53 31.39 -2.92
CA PHE A 110 -2.10 31.73 -1.61
C PHE A 110 -1.00 31.85 -0.54
N PRO A 111 -0.31 33.01 -0.43
CA PRO A 111 0.71 33.24 0.59
C PRO A 111 0.20 33.10 2.03
N SER A 112 -1.11 33.24 2.25
CA SER A 112 -1.74 33.03 3.57
C SER A 112 -1.51 31.63 4.13
N LEU A 113 -1.24 30.62 3.29
CA LEU A 113 -0.90 29.27 3.74
C LEU A 113 0.35 29.25 4.65
N ASN A 114 1.30 30.17 4.44
CA ASN A 114 2.50 30.30 5.29
C ASN A 114 2.18 30.74 6.74
N THR A 115 0.97 31.23 6.99
CA THR A 115 0.54 31.72 8.32
C THR A 115 -0.34 30.74 9.09
N LEU A 116 -0.51 29.52 8.58
CA LEU A 116 -1.36 28.53 9.24
C LEU A 116 -0.78 28.14 10.62
N PRO A 117 -1.61 28.09 11.67
CA PRO A 117 -1.17 27.59 12.97
C PRO A 117 -0.80 26.11 12.86
N LEU A 118 0.09 25.64 13.73
CA LEU A 118 0.47 24.23 13.76
C LEU A 118 -0.74 23.32 14.05
N TRP A 119 -1.61 23.73 14.97
CA TRP A 119 -2.74 22.93 15.45
C TRP A 119 -4.01 23.76 15.59
N ASN A 120 -5.13 23.23 15.13
CA ASN A 120 -6.46 23.78 15.38
C ASN A 120 -7.51 22.66 15.34
N LEU A 121 -8.10 22.32 16.49
CA LEU A 121 -9.10 21.25 16.60
C LEU A 121 -10.34 21.49 15.72
N LYS A 122 -10.76 22.76 15.56
CA LYS A 122 -11.89 23.10 14.69
C LYS A 122 -11.62 22.71 13.23
N GLY A 123 -10.35 22.76 12.81
CA GLY A 123 -9.92 22.34 11.48
C GLY A 123 -10.13 20.85 11.25
N PHE A 124 -9.76 20.01 12.22
CA PHE A 124 -9.99 18.57 12.14
C PHE A 124 -11.49 18.21 12.07
N ILE A 125 -12.32 18.88 12.88
CA ILE A 125 -13.77 18.69 12.87
C ILE A 125 -14.36 19.13 11.52
N ALA A 126 -13.99 20.32 11.04
CA ALA A 126 -14.47 20.84 9.75
C ALA A 126 -14.02 19.95 8.58
N SER A 127 -12.76 19.51 8.57
CA SER A 127 -12.22 18.60 7.56
C SER A 127 -12.98 17.28 7.56
N LEU A 128 -13.27 16.68 8.72
CA LEU A 128 -14.07 15.46 8.80
C LEU A 128 -15.50 15.68 8.26
N LEU A 129 -16.17 16.76 8.66
CA LEU A 129 -17.52 17.07 8.19
C LEU A 129 -17.56 17.29 6.68
N LEU A 130 -16.64 18.09 6.13
CA LEU A 130 -16.51 18.33 4.69
C LEU A 130 -16.16 17.06 3.91
N HIS A 131 -15.35 16.18 4.49
CA HIS A 131 -15.04 14.90 3.89
C HIS A 131 -16.30 14.02 3.77
N VAL A 132 -17.02 13.83 4.87
CA VAL A 132 -18.24 13.01 4.92
C VAL A 132 -19.34 13.61 4.05
N THR A 133 -19.57 14.93 4.12
CA THR A 133 -20.74 15.55 3.49
C THR A 133 -20.52 15.96 2.03
N ILE A 134 -19.27 16.18 1.60
CA ILE A 134 -18.97 16.63 0.24
C ILE A 134 -18.08 15.63 -0.48
N SER A 135 -16.95 15.26 0.11
CA SER A 135 -15.91 14.48 -0.61
C SER A 135 -16.36 13.05 -0.92
N GLU A 136 -16.98 12.38 0.05
CA GLU A 136 -17.54 11.04 -0.11
C GLU A 136 -18.64 10.97 -1.17
N PRO A 137 -19.72 11.78 -1.13
CA PRO A 137 -20.72 11.75 -2.18
C PRO A 137 -20.19 12.23 -3.54
N LEU A 138 -19.26 13.20 -3.58
CA LEU A 138 -18.60 13.61 -4.82
C LEU A 138 -17.83 12.46 -5.46
N TYR A 139 -17.00 11.75 -4.68
CA TYR A 139 -16.26 10.59 -5.17
C TYR A 139 -17.21 9.47 -5.60
N TYR A 140 -18.24 9.16 -4.81
CA TYR A 140 -19.24 8.15 -5.15
C TYR A 140 -19.83 8.37 -6.56
N TRP A 141 -20.26 9.60 -6.86
CA TRP A 141 -20.80 9.93 -8.17
C TRP A 141 -19.72 9.89 -9.26
N ALA A 142 -18.56 10.49 -9.01
CA ALA A 142 -17.47 10.48 -9.98
C ALA A 142 -17.04 9.05 -10.35
N HIS A 143 -16.90 8.18 -9.35
CA HIS A 143 -16.56 6.77 -9.52
C HIS A 143 -17.63 6.06 -10.35
N ARG A 144 -18.92 6.26 -10.07
CA ARG A 144 -20.01 5.73 -10.93
C ARG A 144 -19.94 6.23 -12.36
N PHE A 145 -19.58 7.49 -12.58
CA PHE A 145 -19.40 8.02 -13.95
C PHE A 145 -18.19 7.38 -14.63
N PHE A 146 -17.09 7.15 -13.93
CA PHE A 146 -15.92 6.43 -14.44
C PHE A 146 -16.24 4.99 -14.87
N HIS A 147 -17.26 4.36 -14.30
CA HIS A 147 -17.78 3.05 -14.73
C HIS A 147 -18.73 3.10 -15.94
N LYS A 148 -19.05 4.28 -16.50
CA LYS A 148 -19.80 4.36 -17.77
C LYS A 148 -18.90 3.97 -18.95
N PRO A 149 -19.46 3.38 -20.03
CA PRO A 149 -18.67 2.74 -21.10
C PRO A 149 -17.50 3.57 -21.66
N TYR A 150 -17.73 4.85 -21.94
CA TYR A 150 -16.67 5.72 -22.48
C TYR A 150 -15.57 5.98 -21.45
N LEU A 151 -15.93 6.39 -20.23
CA LEU A 151 -14.94 6.74 -19.20
C LEU A 151 -14.22 5.49 -18.67
N PHE A 152 -14.91 4.35 -18.63
CA PHE A 152 -14.30 3.09 -18.23
C PHE A 152 -13.22 2.68 -19.21
N ASN A 153 -13.56 2.58 -20.49
CA ASN A 153 -12.62 2.11 -21.51
C ASN A 153 -11.38 3.00 -21.64
N HIS A 154 -11.51 4.31 -21.44
CA HIS A 154 -10.39 5.25 -21.65
C HIS A 154 -9.63 5.65 -20.39
N TYR A 155 -10.24 5.51 -19.20
CA TYR A 155 -9.64 5.98 -17.95
C TYR A 155 -9.63 4.89 -16.88
N HIS A 156 -10.80 4.37 -16.51
CA HIS A 156 -10.91 3.53 -15.32
C HIS A 156 -10.52 2.06 -15.51
N SER A 157 -10.49 1.58 -16.76
CA SER A 157 -10.08 0.21 -17.09
C SER A 157 -8.62 -0.07 -16.72
N LEU A 158 -7.75 0.94 -16.75
CA LEU A 158 -6.36 0.84 -16.27
C LEU A 158 -6.33 0.48 -14.79
N HIS A 159 -7.16 1.14 -13.97
CA HIS A 159 -7.25 0.86 -12.55
C HIS A 159 -7.74 -0.58 -12.26
N HIS A 160 -8.76 -1.03 -13.00
CA HIS A 160 -9.31 -2.39 -12.90
C HIS A 160 -8.47 -3.47 -13.60
N SER A 161 -7.43 -3.08 -14.32
CA SER A 161 -6.56 -4.04 -15.02
C SER A 161 -5.72 -4.89 -14.05
N SER A 162 -5.50 -4.40 -12.82
CA SER A 162 -4.80 -5.10 -11.74
C SER A 162 -5.65 -6.24 -11.17
N PRO A 163 -5.34 -7.52 -11.47
CA PRO A 163 -6.22 -8.63 -11.08
C PRO A 163 -6.28 -8.83 -9.57
N VAL A 164 -5.20 -8.55 -8.84
CA VAL A 164 -5.12 -8.64 -7.38
C VAL A 164 -4.91 -7.24 -6.81
N PRO A 165 -5.91 -6.65 -6.13
CA PRO A 165 -5.72 -5.35 -5.49
C PRO A 165 -4.47 -5.35 -4.60
N HIS A 166 -3.62 -4.35 -4.81
CA HIS A 166 -2.41 -4.12 -4.02
C HIS A 166 -2.39 -2.65 -3.56
N PRO A 167 -1.73 -2.30 -2.43
CA PRO A 167 -1.61 -0.89 -2.01
C PRO A 167 -1.04 0.08 -3.05
N PHE A 168 -0.28 -0.44 -4.03
CA PHE A 168 0.19 0.33 -5.18
C PHE A 168 -0.88 0.48 -6.29
N THR A 169 -1.81 -0.46 -6.43
CA THR A 169 -3.00 -0.32 -7.28
C THR A 169 -3.83 0.93 -6.92
N ALA A 170 -3.82 1.35 -5.64
CA ALA A 170 -4.47 2.59 -5.23
C ALA A 170 -3.94 3.83 -5.99
N GLY A 171 -2.65 3.84 -6.34
CA GLY A 171 -2.03 4.90 -7.14
C GLY A 171 -2.08 4.65 -8.65
N HIS A 172 -2.33 3.41 -9.08
CA HIS A 172 -2.39 3.00 -10.48
C HIS A 172 -3.73 3.42 -11.12
N ALA A 173 -3.73 4.63 -11.70
CA ALA A 173 -4.86 5.22 -12.40
C ALA A 173 -4.38 6.36 -13.32
N THR A 174 -5.27 6.86 -14.18
CA THR A 174 -4.97 7.90 -15.15
C THR A 174 -4.84 9.30 -14.51
N PRO A 175 -4.19 10.27 -15.19
CA PRO A 175 -4.17 11.66 -14.74
C PRO A 175 -5.56 12.25 -14.50
N LEU A 176 -6.56 11.93 -15.34
CA LEU A 176 -7.93 12.44 -15.15
C LEU A 176 -8.54 11.97 -13.82
N GLU A 177 -8.43 10.68 -13.51
CA GLU A 177 -8.90 10.13 -12.24
C GLU A 177 -8.19 10.78 -11.05
N HIS A 178 -6.88 10.99 -11.17
CA HIS A 178 -6.12 11.64 -10.12
C HIS A 178 -6.43 13.12 -9.97
N LEU A 179 -6.78 13.85 -11.04
CA LEU A 179 -7.27 15.23 -10.92
C LEU A 179 -8.61 15.30 -10.19
N VAL A 180 -9.51 14.34 -10.42
CA VAL A 180 -10.75 14.21 -9.64
C VAL A 180 -10.44 13.91 -8.17
N LEU A 181 -9.53 12.96 -7.90
CA LEU A 181 -9.07 12.68 -6.54
C LEU A 181 -8.40 13.88 -5.87
N CYS A 182 -7.68 14.73 -6.62
CA CYS A 182 -7.11 15.99 -6.12
C CYS A 182 -8.22 16.94 -5.64
N ALA A 183 -9.34 17.01 -6.34
CA ALA A 183 -10.49 17.79 -5.87
C ALA A 183 -11.11 17.17 -4.61
N VAL A 184 -11.29 15.85 -4.59
CA VAL A 184 -11.87 15.10 -3.45
C VAL A 184 -11.03 15.28 -2.18
N ILE A 185 -9.70 15.17 -2.25
CA ILE A 185 -8.80 15.39 -1.11
C ILE A 185 -8.64 16.88 -0.77
N GLY A 186 -8.75 17.75 -1.78
CA GLY A 186 -8.59 19.19 -1.64
C GLY A 186 -9.74 19.84 -0.88
N ILE A 187 -10.99 19.43 -1.13
CA ILE A 187 -12.19 20.05 -0.56
C ILE A 187 -12.14 20.15 0.98
N PRO A 188 -11.84 19.09 1.75
CA PRO A 188 -11.77 19.18 3.21
C PRO A 188 -10.65 20.11 3.69
N ILE A 189 -9.53 20.15 2.98
CA ILE A 189 -8.38 20.98 3.30
C ILE A 189 -8.72 22.45 3.04
N THR A 190 -9.08 22.78 1.80
CA THR A 190 -9.36 24.16 1.39
C THR A 190 -10.59 24.71 2.09
N GLY A 191 -11.65 23.92 2.24
CA GLY A 191 -12.85 24.35 2.96
C GLY A 191 -12.56 24.70 4.41
N SER A 192 -11.78 23.88 5.12
CA SER A 192 -11.40 24.17 6.52
C SER A 192 -10.53 25.42 6.63
N ILE A 193 -9.62 25.65 5.68
CA ILE A 193 -8.80 26.87 5.61
C ILE A 193 -9.68 28.11 5.35
N LEU A 194 -10.62 28.03 4.40
CA LEU A 194 -11.54 29.12 4.06
C LEU A 194 -12.48 29.49 5.22
N MET A 195 -12.84 28.51 6.06
CA MET A 195 -13.60 28.76 7.29
C MET A 195 -12.75 29.40 8.42
N GLY A 196 -11.46 29.65 8.19
CA GLY A 196 -10.53 30.16 9.20
C GLY A 196 -10.08 29.11 10.22
N TYR A 197 -10.32 27.81 9.94
CA TYR A 197 -10.01 26.70 10.86
C TYR A 197 -8.77 25.90 10.44
N GLY A 198 -8.12 26.26 9.34
CA GLY A 198 -6.95 25.57 8.82
C GLY A 198 -5.80 25.45 9.82
N SER A 199 -5.06 24.35 9.76
CA SER A 199 -3.80 24.18 10.47
C SER A 199 -2.88 23.22 9.72
N THR A 200 -1.57 23.32 9.94
CA THR A 200 -0.58 22.44 9.29
C THR A 200 -0.80 20.98 9.69
N ALA A 201 -1.04 20.68 10.97
CA ALA A 201 -1.31 19.32 11.44
C ALA A 201 -2.58 18.71 10.81
N MET A 202 -3.61 19.51 10.56
CA MET A 202 -4.83 19.05 9.87
C MET A 202 -4.53 18.63 8.43
N ILE A 203 -3.71 19.38 7.70
CA ILE A 203 -3.32 19.03 6.31
C ILE A 203 -2.58 17.69 6.30
N TYR A 204 -1.59 17.51 7.18
CA TYR A 204 -0.88 16.24 7.34
C TYR A 204 -1.84 15.12 7.71
N GLY A 205 -2.65 15.31 8.76
CA GLY A 205 -3.58 14.31 9.24
C GLY A 205 -4.57 13.86 8.16
N HIS A 206 -5.18 14.81 7.45
CA HIS A 206 -6.14 14.50 6.40
C HIS A 206 -5.52 13.71 5.25
N VAL A 207 -4.38 14.17 4.71
CA VAL A 207 -3.73 13.52 3.56
C VAL A 207 -3.23 12.12 3.92
N LEU A 208 -2.60 11.96 5.09
CA LEU A 208 -2.05 10.67 5.50
C LEU A 208 -3.15 9.66 5.86
N VAL A 209 -4.24 10.11 6.50
CA VAL A 209 -5.41 9.25 6.77
C VAL A 209 -6.10 8.84 5.47
N PHE A 210 -6.21 9.75 4.50
CA PHE A 210 -6.77 9.47 3.18
C PHE A 210 -6.00 8.36 2.46
N ASP A 211 -4.67 8.46 2.37
CA ASP A 211 -3.84 7.43 1.74
C ASP A 211 -3.85 6.12 2.53
N PHE A 212 -3.89 6.18 3.88
CA PHE A 212 -4.02 5.00 4.71
C PHE A 212 -5.29 4.21 4.40
N PHE A 213 -6.45 4.88 4.33
CA PHE A 213 -7.70 4.22 4.00
C PHE A 213 -7.76 3.75 2.55
N ARG A 214 -7.16 4.47 1.59
CA ARG A 214 -7.05 3.96 0.21
C ARG A 214 -6.18 2.70 0.14
N CYS A 215 -5.03 2.67 0.81
CA CYS A 215 -4.18 1.49 0.88
C CYS A 215 -4.85 0.31 1.57
N LEU A 216 -5.61 0.58 2.65
CA LEU A 216 -6.43 -0.43 3.33
C LEU A 216 -7.38 -1.11 2.33
N GLY A 217 -8.20 -0.33 1.63
CA GLY A 217 -9.18 -0.89 0.67
C GLY A 217 -8.54 -1.67 -0.47
N HIS A 218 -7.38 -1.23 -0.95
CA HIS A 218 -6.66 -1.93 -2.03
C HIS A 218 -5.72 -3.03 -1.52
N SER A 219 -5.70 -3.34 -0.22
CA SER A 219 -4.91 -4.46 0.27
C SER A 219 -5.62 -5.79 -0.03
N ASN A 220 -4.87 -6.84 -0.39
CA ASN A 220 -5.46 -8.17 -0.60
C ASN A 220 -5.66 -8.93 0.71
N ALA A 221 -5.41 -8.30 1.86
CA ALA A 221 -5.46 -8.92 3.17
C ALA A 221 -6.53 -8.26 4.05
N GLU A 222 -7.48 -9.05 4.51
CA GLU A 222 -8.52 -8.57 5.42
C GLU A 222 -7.93 -8.33 6.82
N VAL A 223 -7.90 -7.06 7.23
CA VAL A 223 -7.35 -6.66 8.54
C VAL A 223 -8.41 -6.38 9.58
N VAL A 224 -9.65 -6.12 9.16
CA VAL A 224 -10.77 -5.78 10.02
C VAL A 224 -11.48 -7.08 10.44
N PRO A 225 -11.46 -7.47 11.73
CA PRO A 225 -12.20 -8.64 12.18
C PRO A 225 -13.71 -8.42 12.04
N HIS A 226 -14.47 -9.41 11.58
CA HIS A 226 -15.92 -9.29 11.41
C HIS A 226 -16.66 -9.06 12.74
N GLU A 227 -16.06 -9.48 13.87
CA GLU A 227 -16.58 -9.26 15.21
C GLU A 227 -16.73 -7.77 15.55
N VAL A 228 -15.91 -6.90 14.92
CA VAL A 228 -16.03 -5.45 15.06
C VAL A 228 -17.40 -4.99 14.57
N PHE A 229 -17.84 -5.48 13.40
CA PHE A 229 -19.15 -5.13 12.85
C PHE A 229 -20.31 -5.86 13.53
N ASN A 230 -20.07 -7.03 14.15
CA ASN A 230 -21.08 -7.65 15.00
C ASN A 230 -21.34 -6.84 16.28
N LYS A 231 -20.28 -6.29 16.90
CA LYS A 231 -20.39 -5.45 18.11
C LYS A 231 -20.88 -4.04 17.82
N LEU A 232 -20.47 -3.47 16.69
CA LEU A 232 -20.85 -2.13 16.24
C LEU A 232 -21.43 -2.17 14.81
N PRO A 233 -22.69 -2.59 14.64
CA PRO A 233 -23.29 -2.80 13.32
C PRO A 233 -23.29 -1.56 12.43
N LEU A 234 -23.39 -0.36 13.01
CA LEU A 234 -23.39 0.89 12.25
C LEU A 234 -22.02 1.20 11.63
N LEU A 235 -20.92 0.72 12.22
CA LEU A 235 -19.56 1.02 11.75
C LEU A 235 -19.32 0.53 10.32
N ARG A 236 -20.01 -0.54 9.90
CA ARG A 236 -19.92 -1.09 8.53
C ARG A 236 -20.35 -0.11 7.44
N TYR A 237 -21.08 0.96 7.79
CA TYR A 237 -21.47 2.01 6.85
C TYR A 237 -20.50 3.20 6.85
N PHE A 238 -19.69 3.34 7.90
CA PHE A 238 -18.73 4.44 8.05
C PHE A 238 -17.31 4.08 7.59
N ILE A 239 -16.97 2.78 7.55
CA ILE A 239 -15.65 2.31 7.10
C ILE A 239 -15.84 1.03 6.29
N TYR A 240 -15.41 1.07 5.03
CA TYR A 240 -15.29 -0.08 4.15
C TYR A 240 -14.09 -0.97 4.53
N THR A 241 -14.10 -2.21 4.05
CA THR A 241 -13.02 -3.18 4.30
C THR A 241 -12.25 -3.51 3.02
N PRO A 242 -11.04 -4.07 3.13
CA PRO A 242 -10.33 -4.64 1.98
C PRO A 242 -11.23 -5.59 1.16
N THR A 243 -12.03 -6.43 1.84
CA THR A 243 -12.98 -7.33 1.16
C THR A 243 -14.03 -6.58 0.34
N TYR A 244 -14.57 -5.48 0.87
CA TYR A 244 -15.59 -4.66 0.21
C TYR A 244 -15.10 -4.12 -1.13
N HIS A 245 -13.89 -3.56 -1.14
CA HIS A 245 -13.30 -2.95 -2.34
C HIS A 245 -12.75 -3.99 -3.31
N SER A 246 -12.18 -5.09 -2.82
CA SER A 246 -11.79 -6.19 -3.70
C SER A 246 -12.98 -6.83 -4.42
N LEU A 247 -14.17 -6.81 -3.81
CA LEU A 247 -15.41 -7.25 -4.47
C LEU A 247 -15.82 -6.28 -5.58
N HIS A 248 -15.67 -4.96 -5.39
CA HIS A 248 -15.88 -3.97 -6.44
C HIS A 248 -15.00 -4.23 -7.69
N HIS A 249 -13.72 -4.54 -7.48
CA HIS A 249 -12.78 -4.95 -8.55
C HIS A 249 -13.17 -6.23 -9.30
N THR A 250 -14.16 -6.98 -8.80
CA THR A 250 -14.64 -8.22 -9.42
C THR A 250 -16.07 -8.07 -9.96
N GLU A 251 -16.92 -7.34 -9.23
CA GLU A 251 -18.32 -7.04 -9.52
C GLU A 251 -18.49 -5.52 -9.63
N MET A 252 -18.05 -4.98 -10.77
CA MET A 252 -17.84 -3.54 -11.04
C MET A 252 -19.10 -2.66 -11.00
N GLU A 253 -20.29 -3.24 -10.85
CA GLU A 253 -21.57 -2.51 -10.82
C GLU A 253 -22.01 -2.09 -9.40
N THR A 254 -21.20 -2.36 -8.38
CA THR A 254 -21.54 -2.15 -6.96
C THR A 254 -20.36 -1.58 -6.18
N ASN A 255 -20.58 -1.10 -4.95
CA ASN A 255 -19.53 -0.69 -4.01
C ASN A 255 -18.64 0.47 -4.52
N PHE A 256 -19.24 1.63 -4.83
CA PHE A 256 -18.56 2.80 -5.40
C PHE A 256 -18.05 3.82 -4.39
N CYS A 257 -18.33 3.68 -3.09
CA CYS A 257 -17.93 4.65 -2.08
C CYS A 257 -16.41 4.88 -2.03
N LEU A 258 -16.00 6.01 -1.44
CA LEU A 258 -14.59 6.27 -1.20
C LEU A 258 -14.13 5.46 0.01
N PHE A 259 -14.67 5.75 1.20
CA PHE A 259 -14.42 4.99 2.42
C PHE A 259 -15.69 4.59 3.16
N MET A 260 -16.84 5.21 2.87
CA MET A 260 -18.08 5.05 3.64
C MET A 260 -19.16 4.30 2.84
N PRO A 261 -19.40 2.99 3.08
CA PRO A 261 -20.47 2.24 2.43
C PRO A 261 -21.89 2.80 2.62
N LEU A 262 -22.07 3.77 3.53
CA LEU A 262 -23.29 4.57 3.65
C LEU A 262 -23.78 5.11 2.30
N PHE A 263 -22.89 5.62 1.45
CA PHE A 263 -23.29 6.21 0.16
C PHE A 263 -23.74 5.17 -0.86
N ASP A 264 -23.16 3.97 -0.81
CA ASP A 264 -23.66 2.83 -1.59
C ASP A 264 -25.01 2.33 -1.09
N ALA A 265 -25.23 2.33 0.23
CA ALA A 265 -26.52 1.96 0.80
C ALA A 265 -27.62 2.96 0.39
N LEU A 266 -27.33 4.26 0.46
CA LEU A 266 -28.25 5.32 0.02
C LEU A 266 -28.49 5.30 -1.50
N GLY A 267 -27.43 5.03 -2.28
CA GLY A 267 -27.49 4.96 -3.73
C GLY A 267 -27.97 3.62 -4.30
N ASN A 268 -28.35 2.67 -3.43
CA ASN A 268 -28.76 1.31 -3.77
C ASN A 268 -27.73 0.57 -4.66
N THR A 269 -26.45 0.77 -4.37
CA THR A 269 -25.30 0.12 -5.04
C THR A 269 -24.46 -0.72 -4.08
N LEU A 270 -24.96 -0.97 -2.86
CA LEU A 270 -24.30 -1.82 -1.87
C LEU A 270 -24.36 -3.30 -2.29
N ASN A 271 -23.20 -3.94 -2.46
CA ASN A 271 -23.15 -5.36 -2.80
C ASN A 271 -23.53 -6.21 -1.59
N THR A 272 -24.58 -7.02 -1.74
CA THR A 272 -25.15 -7.88 -0.70
C THR A 272 -24.18 -8.96 -0.22
N LYS A 273 -23.21 -9.37 -1.04
CA LYS A 273 -22.21 -10.39 -0.69
C LYS A 273 -21.08 -9.85 0.20
N SER A 274 -20.91 -8.53 0.30
CA SER A 274 -19.75 -7.92 0.99
C SER A 274 -19.60 -8.40 2.43
N LEU A 275 -20.71 -8.41 3.19
CA LEU A 275 -20.70 -8.79 4.61
C LEU A 275 -20.47 -10.29 4.80
N GLU A 276 -21.10 -11.12 3.97
CA GLU A 276 -20.95 -12.58 4.03
C GLU A 276 -19.52 -12.99 3.69
N LEU A 277 -18.95 -12.42 2.63
CA LEU A 277 -17.57 -12.69 2.22
C LEU A 277 -16.57 -12.23 3.29
N HIS A 278 -16.77 -11.04 3.86
CA HIS A 278 -15.94 -10.51 4.94
C HIS A 278 -15.96 -11.43 6.17
N LYS A 279 -17.15 -11.86 6.59
CA LYS A 279 -17.32 -12.82 7.70
C LYS A 279 -16.65 -14.15 7.39
N LYS A 280 -16.79 -14.67 6.17
CA LYS A 280 -16.19 -15.94 5.74
C LYS A 280 -14.66 -15.88 5.82
N ILE A 281 -14.03 -14.88 5.20
CA ILE A 281 -12.56 -14.73 5.17
C ILE A 281 -12.00 -14.61 6.58
N THR A 282 -12.61 -13.81 7.44
CA THR A 282 -12.14 -13.60 8.81
C THR A 282 -12.42 -14.79 9.73
N SER A 283 -13.54 -15.52 9.54
CA SER A 283 -13.84 -16.74 10.31
C SER A 283 -12.96 -17.93 9.91
N ASP A 284 -12.52 -17.95 8.65
CA ASP A 284 -11.61 -18.97 8.13
C ASP A 284 -10.13 -18.60 8.38
N SER A 285 -9.85 -17.41 8.93
CA SER A 285 -8.51 -16.98 9.35
C SER A 285 -7.93 -17.94 10.40
N GLY A 286 -7.12 -18.90 9.94
CA GLY A 286 -6.49 -19.91 10.79
C GLY A 286 -6.92 -21.35 10.48
N LYS A 287 -7.93 -21.55 9.62
CA LYS A 287 -8.20 -22.85 9.02
C LYS A 287 -7.19 -23.10 7.90
N ASN A 288 -6.78 -24.35 7.72
CA ASN A 288 -5.77 -24.71 6.72
C ASN A 288 -6.25 -24.30 5.31
N GLY A 289 -5.66 -23.24 4.76
CA GLY A 289 -5.83 -22.88 3.36
C GLY A 289 -5.31 -23.99 2.44
N ARG A 290 -5.42 -23.79 1.11
CA ARG A 290 -4.93 -24.76 0.13
C ARG A 290 -3.53 -25.28 0.50
N VAL A 291 -3.42 -26.60 0.66
CA VAL A 291 -2.17 -27.31 0.93
C VAL A 291 -1.25 -27.10 -0.28
N PRO A 292 0.02 -26.69 -0.09
CA PRO A 292 0.94 -26.58 -1.19
C PRO A 292 1.30 -27.95 -1.76
N ASP A 293 1.36 -28.03 -3.08
CA ASP A 293 1.78 -29.24 -3.79
C ASP A 293 3.31 -29.45 -3.66
N PHE A 294 4.05 -28.34 -3.60
CA PHE A 294 5.50 -28.32 -3.49
C PHE A 294 5.96 -27.26 -2.47
N VAL A 295 6.91 -27.62 -1.61
CA VAL A 295 7.59 -26.70 -0.69
C VAL A 295 9.08 -26.69 -0.98
N PHE A 296 9.63 -25.52 -1.26
CA PHE A 296 11.06 -25.24 -1.30
C PHE A 296 11.48 -24.68 0.06
N LEU A 297 12.27 -25.43 0.82
CA LEU A 297 12.82 -24.97 2.09
C LEU A 297 14.16 -24.27 1.82
N ALA A 298 14.23 -22.98 2.14
CA ALA A 298 15.38 -22.13 1.88
C ALA A 298 15.90 -21.47 3.18
N HIS A 299 17.05 -20.83 3.09
CA HIS A 299 17.61 -19.96 4.13
C HIS A 299 18.06 -18.63 3.55
N VAL A 300 18.38 -17.68 4.42
CA VAL A 300 18.90 -16.38 3.99
C VAL A 300 20.38 -16.54 3.67
N VAL A 301 20.84 -15.96 2.55
CA VAL A 301 22.25 -16.04 2.15
C VAL A 301 23.09 -15.15 3.06
N ASP A 302 22.80 -13.84 3.04
CA ASP A 302 23.48 -12.83 3.85
C ASP A 302 22.54 -11.63 4.16
N ILE A 303 23.05 -10.69 4.97
CA ILE A 303 22.31 -9.51 5.44
C ILE A 303 21.92 -8.55 4.32
N MET A 304 22.78 -8.38 3.32
CA MET A 304 22.49 -7.53 2.17
C MET A 304 21.43 -8.16 1.28
N SER A 305 21.52 -9.46 1.03
CA SER A 305 20.51 -10.22 0.26
C SER A 305 19.13 -10.19 0.94
N ALA A 306 19.08 -10.14 2.28
CA ALA A 306 17.82 -10.08 3.04
C ALA A 306 17.00 -8.81 2.76
N MET A 307 17.66 -7.70 2.38
CA MET A 307 16.99 -6.45 2.02
C MET A 307 16.27 -6.51 0.66
N HIS A 308 16.49 -7.57 -0.13
CA HIS A 308 15.72 -7.87 -1.34
C HIS A 308 14.46 -8.72 -1.07
N ALA A 309 14.11 -8.96 0.19
CA ALA A 309 12.85 -9.62 0.53
C ALA A 309 11.64 -8.86 -0.06
N PRO A 310 10.62 -9.55 -0.61
CA PRO A 310 9.43 -8.91 -1.17
C PRO A 310 8.69 -7.97 -0.21
N PHE A 311 8.73 -8.28 1.09
CA PHE A 311 8.14 -7.44 2.14
C PHE A 311 9.05 -6.32 2.63
N ALA A 312 10.30 -6.21 2.17
CA ALA A 312 11.17 -5.07 2.45
C ALA A 312 10.86 -3.93 1.47
N LEU A 313 11.21 -4.09 0.20
CA LEU A 313 10.97 -3.13 -0.87
C LEU A 313 10.67 -3.86 -2.18
N ARG A 314 9.47 -3.64 -2.75
CA ARG A 314 9.02 -4.29 -3.99
C ARG A 314 9.97 -4.01 -5.16
N SER A 315 10.51 -2.79 -5.25
CA SER A 315 11.43 -2.40 -6.33
C SER A 315 12.76 -3.15 -6.31
N PHE A 316 13.23 -3.61 -5.14
CA PHE A 316 14.44 -4.44 -5.05
C PHE A 316 14.13 -5.92 -5.25
N ALA A 317 12.99 -6.39 -4.76
CA ALA A 317 12.56 -7.77 -4.97
C ALA A 317 12.24 -8.10 -6.44
N SER A 318 11.90 -7.09 -7.25
CA SER A 318 11.59 -7.23 -8.68
C SER A 318 12.82 -7.17 -9.59
N THR A 319 14.01 -6.88 -9.06
CA THR A 319 15.25 -6.82 -9.84
C THR A 319 16.27 -7.85 -9.32
N PRO A 320 17.20 -8.34 -10.16
CA PRO A 320 18.27 -9.22 -9.71
C PRO A 320 19.06 -8.59 -8.56
N PHE A 321 19.45 -9.42 -7.59
CA PHE A 321 20.25 -8.96 -6.45
C PHE A 321 21.55 -8.30 -6.92
N CYS A 322 21.82 -7.11 -6.39
CA CYS A 322 23.07 -6.40 -6.59
C CYS A 322 23.39 -5.59 -5.33
N MET A 323 24.65 -5.61 -4.90
CA MET A 323 25.11 -4.82 -3.77
C MET A 323 25.07 -3.34 -4.12
N ARG A 324 24.16 -2.59 -3.50
CA ARG A 324 24.03 -1.14 -3.71
C ARG A 324 24.55 -0.39 -2.49
N MET A 325 25.50 0.53 -2.69
CA MET A 325 26.15 1.26 -1.60
C MET A 325 25.18 2.05 -0.72
N PHE A 326 24.11 2.59 -1.29
CA PHE A 326 23.09 3.33 -0.53
C PHE A 326 22.27 2.44 0.43
N LEU A 327 22.39 1.10 0.36
CA LEU A 327 21.77 0.19 1.31
C LEU A 327 22.59 -0.03 2.58
N LEU A 328 23.87 0.34 2.56
CA LEU A 328 24.75 0.19 3.72
C LEU A 328 24.22 0.85 5.00
N PRO A 329 23.59 2.04 4.97
CA PRO A 329 22.99 2.64 6.17
C PRO A 329 21.89 1.78 6.81
N PHE A 330 21.23 0.90 6.05
CA PHE A 330 20.19 -0.01 6.55
C PHE A 330 20.75 -1.34 7.07
N TRP A 331 22.04 -1.59 6.89
CA TRP A 331 22.68 -2.82 7.35
C TRP A 331 22.58 -3.02 8.87
N PRO A 332 22.84 -2.01 9.74
CA PRO A 332 22.73 -2.19 11.19
C PRO A 332 21.31 -2.56 11.63
N LEU A 333 20.30 -1.94 11.03
CA LEU A 333 18.89 -2.28 11.29
C LEU A 333 18.59 -3.72 10.87
N THR A 334 19.04 -4.11 9.69
CA THR A 334 18.84 -5.48 9.17
C THR A 334 19.58 -6.52 10.01
N PHE A 335 20.76 -6.20 10.53
CA PHE A 335 21.50 -7.03 11.47
C PHE A 335 20.73 -7.23 12.79
N ILE A 336 20.11 -6.17 13.34
CA ILE A 336 19.26 -6.30 14.53
C ILE A 336 18.07 -7.20 14.23
N ILE A 337 17.40 -7.02 13.09
CA ILE A 337 16.27 -7.88 12.67
C ILE A 337 16.74 -9.34 12.55
N MET A 338 17.93 -9.58 12.00
CA MET A 338 18.53 -10.92 11.92
C MET A 338 18.71 -11.53 13.33
N LEU A 339 19.21 -10.78 14.31
CA LEU A 339 19.34 -11.27 15.70
C LEU A 339 17.98 -11.62 16.32
N VAL A 340 16.98 -10.76 16.12
CA VAL A 340 15.58 -10.99 16.55
C VAL A 340 15.02 -12.27 15.90
N MET A 341 15.25 -12.45 14.60
CA MET A 341 14.84 -13.64 13.87
C MET A 341 15.56 -14.89 14.36
N TRP A 342 16.85 -14.78 14.70
CA TRP A 342 17.62 -15.91 15.23
C TRP A 342 17.05 -16.38 16.57
N GLY A 343 16.71 -15.45 17.47
CA GLY A 343 16.19 -15.76 18.80
C GLY A 343 14.75 -16.30 18.82
N TRP A 344 13.86 -15.76 17.99
CA TRP A 344 12.41 -15.98 18.15
C TRP A 344 11.65 -16.47 16.92
N SER A 345 12.24 -16.41 15.73
CA SER A 345 11.50 -16.74 14.52
C SER A 345 11.40 -18.26 14.29
N LYS A 346 10.29 -18.67 13.70
CA LYS A 346 10.03 -20.04 13.23
C LYS A 346 10.05 -20.05 11.70
N THR A 347 10.13 -21.23 11.10
CA THR A 347 10.01 -21.38 9.64
C THR A 347 8.71 -20.76 9.14
N PHE A 348 8.83 -19.84 8.18
CA PHE A 348 7.73 -18.99 7.73
C PHE A 348 7.64 -18.95 6.20
N LEU A 349 6.46 -18.59 5.68
CA LEU A 349 6.23 -18.47 4.24
C LEU A 349 6.84 -17.17 3.72
N PHE A 350 7.75 -17.28 2.75
CA PHE A 350 8.45 -16.15 2.15
C PHE A 350 7.86 -15.74 0.79
N SER A 351 7.58 -16.72 -0.06
CA SER A 351 6.95 -16.50 -1.36
C SER A 351 6.15 -17.72 -1.79
N PHE A 352 5.28 -17.55 -2.77
CA PHE A 352 4.56 -18.64 -3.40
C PHE A 352 4.23 -18.25 -4.84
N TYR A 353 3.92 -19.24 -5.66
CA TYR A 353 3.44 -19.05 -7.02
C TYR A 353 2.62 -20.27 -7.45
N ASN A 354 1.74 -20.08 -8.44
CA ASN A 354 1.03 -21.18 -9.06
C ASN A 354 1.65 -21.48 -10.42
N LEU A 355 2.09 -22.72 -10.62
CA LEU A 355 2.64 -23.18 -11.89
C LEU A 355 1.84 -24.37 -12.39
N ARG A 356 1.22 -24.25 -13.58
CA ARG A 356 0.38 -25.31 -14.19
C ARG A 356 -0.67 -25.87 -13.22
N GLY A 357 -1.34 -24.98 -12.49
CA GLY A 357 -2.36 -25.32 -11.51
C GLY A 357 -1.85 -25.86 -10.17
N ARG A 358 -0.54 -26.07 -9.98
CA ARG A 358 0.06 -26.52 -8.72
C ARG A 358 0.57 -25.35 -7.89
N LEU A 359 0.35 -25.40 -6.58
CA LEU A 359 0.78 -24.37 -5.64
C LEU A 359 2.18 -24.69 -5.13
N HIS A 360 3.14 -23.82 -5.45
CA HIS A 360 4.51 -23.89 -4.97
C HIS A 360 4.71 -22.84 -3.87
N GLN A 361 5.40 -23.21 -2.79
CA GLN A 361 5.75 -22.30 -1.71
C GLN A 361 7.24 -22.35 -1.40
N THR A 362 7.79 -21.19 -1.08
CA THR A 362 9.13 -21.06 -0.49
C THR A 362 8.98 -20.78 0.99
N TRP A 363 9.42 -21.72 1.81
CA TRP A 363 9.50 -21.55 3.26
C TRP A 363 10.93 -21.19 3.64
N VAL A 364 11.10 -20.19 4.50
CA VAL A 364 12.42 -19.76 4.96
C VAL A 364 12.65 -20.24 6.38
N VAL A 365 13.71 -21.01 6.56
CA VAL A 365 14.35 -21.22 7.85
C VAL A 365 15.03 -19.90 8.21
N PRO A 366 14.70 -19.25 9.35
CA PRO A 366 15.16 -17.91 9.69
C PRO A 366 16.63 -17.92 10.15
N ARG A 367 17.53 -18.39 9.28
CA ARG A 367 18.95 -18.55 9.51
C ARG A 367 19.71 -18.02 8.32
N PHE A 368 20.84 -17.39 8.60
CA PHE A 368 21.71 -16.74 7.62
C PHE A 368 22.89 -17.65 7.30
N GLY A 369 23.43 -17.57 6.08
CA GLY A 369 24.46 -18.50 5.59
C GLY A 369 25.63 -18.66 6.55
N PHE A 370 26.14 -17.56 7.12
CA PHE A 370 27.25 -17.62 8.08
C PHE A 370 26.91 -18.42 9.36
N GLN A 371 25.65 -18.50 9.75
CA GLN A 371 25.21 -19.21 10.97
C GLN A 371 25.32 -20.73 10.82
N TYR A 372 25.29 -21.25 9.60
CA TYR A 372 25.50 -22.68 9.34
C TYR A 372 26.94 -23.13 9.62
N PHE A 373 27.89 -22.19 9.64
CA PHE A 373 29.28 -22.44 10.00
C PHE A 373 29.57 -22.27 11.51
N LEU A 374 28.55 -22.01 12.33
CA LEU A 374 28.68 -21.87 13.78
C LEU A 374 28.33 -23.19 14.48
N PRO A 375 29.29 -23.92 15.09
CA PRO A 375 29.03 -25.25 15.65
C PRO A 375 27.90 -25.29 16.69
N PHE A 376 27.79 -24.26 17.53
CA PHE A 376 26.75 -24.16 18.56
C PHE A 376 25.34 -23.94 17.99
N ALA A 377 25.23 -23.42 16.76
CA ALA A 377 23.93 -23.15 16.12
C ALA A 377 23.33 -24.41 15.47
N THR A 378 24.17 -25.39 15.10
CA THR A 378 23.81 -26.61 14.35
C THR A 378 22.56 -27.30 14.89
N LYS A 379 22.49 -27.58 16.20
CA LYS A 379 21.34 -28.26 16.82
C LYS A 379 20.04 -27.47 16.66
N GLY A 380 20.10 -26.15 16.79
CA GLY A 380 18.93 -25.27 16.65
C GLY A 380 18.48 -25.14 15.19
N ILE A 381 19.42 -25.11 14.25
CA ILE A 381 19.14 -25.10 12.80
C ILE A 381 18.45 -26.41 12.39
N ASN A 382 19.02 -27.55 12.75
CA ASN A 382 18.47 -28.87 12.43
C ASN A 382 17.05 -29.04 12.99
N LYS A 383 16.81 -28.55 14.21
CA LYS A 383 15.47 -28.54 14.81
C LYS A 383 14.45 -27.79 13.94
N HIS A 384 14.79 -26.62 13.40
CA HIS A 384 13.87 -25.86 12.54
C HIS A 384 13.61 -26.54 11.19
N ILE A 385 14.63 -27.20 10.63
CA ILE A 385 14.50 -27.99 9.39
C ILE A 385 13.57 -29.19 9.64
N GLU A 386 13.82 -29.94 10.70
CA GLU A 386 12.99 -31.08 11.12
C GLU A 386 11.53 -30.66 11.36
N GLU A 387 11.30 -29.58 12.12
CA GLU A 387 9.96 -29.04 12.36
C GLU A 387 9.24 -28.64 11.07
N ALA A 388 9.97 -28.09 10.09
CA ALA A 388 9.43 -27.73 8.79
C ALA A 388 9.03 -28.96 7.96
N ILE A 389 9.88 -30.00 7.94
CA ILE A 389 9.59 -31.27 7.25
C ILE A 389 8.36 -31.93 7.88
N LEU A 390 8.33 -32.07 9.20
CA LEU A 390 7.20 -32.65 9.92
C LEU A 390 5.91 -31.83 9.72
N ARG A 391 6.02 -30.50 9.62
CA ARG A 391 4.87 -29.65 9.28
C ARG A 391 4.37 -29.90 7.86
N ALA A 392 5.27 -30.02 6.88
CA ALA A 392 4.90 -30.28 5.49
C ALA A 392 4.22 -31.66 5.35
N ASP A 393 4.75 -32.68 6.02
CA ASP A 393 4.17 -34.03 6.06
C ASP A 393 2.76 -34.03 6.67
N ARG A 394 2.58 -33.40 7.85
CA ARG A 394 1.26 -33.25 8.49
C ARG A 394 0.24 -32.51 7.62
N LEU A 395 0.68 -31.56 6.81
CA LEU A 395 -0.19 -30.83 5.89
C LEU A 395 -0.52 -31.65 4.63
N GLY A 396 0.21 -32.74 4.35
CA GLY A 396 0.04 -33.57 3.16
C GLY A 396 0.74 -33.01 1.91
N VAL A 397 1.81 -32.23 2.09
CA VAL A 397 2.63 -31.70 0.99
C VAL A 397 3.27 -32.86 0.23
N LYS A 398 3.17 -32.83 -1.11
CA LYS A 398 3.63 -33.96 -1.94
C LYS A 398 5.13 -33.99 -2.16
N VAL A 399 5.75 -32.82 -2.28
CA VAL A 399 7.19 -32.71 -2.51
C VAL A 399 7.76 -31.61 -1.62
N ILE A 400 8.82 -31.94 -0.90
CA ILE A 400 9.65 -30.98 -0.19
C ILE A 400 11.07 -31.05 -0.74
N SER A 401 11.62 -29.90 -1.11
CA SER A 401 13.01 -29.74 -1.50
C SER A 401 13.76 -29.02 -0.38
N LEU A 402 14.93 -29.54 -0.02
CA LEU A 402 15.79 -28.94 1.01
C LEU A 402 16.82 -27.97 0.44
N ALA A 403 16.74 -27.59 -0.84
CA ALA A 403 17.64 -26.61 -1.45
C ALA A 403 19.13 -26.86 -1.08
N ALA A 404 19.79 -25.89 -0.45
CA ALA A 404 21.16 -25.96 0.07
C ALA A 404 21.23 -26.22 1.60
N LEU A 405 20.22 -26.88 2.16
CA LEU A 405 20.11 -27.26 3.58
C LEU A 405 20.45 -28.74 3.83
N ASN A 406 20.91 -29.44 2.79
CA ASN A 406 21.20 -30.88 2.82
C ASN A 406 22.57 -31.21 3.40
#